data_AF-A0A401L1V9-F1
#
_entry.id   AF-A0A401L1V9-F1
#
_cell.length_a   1.000
_cell.length_b   1.000
_cell.length_c   1.000
_cell.angle_alpha   90.00
_cell.angle_beta   90.00
_cell.angle_gamma   90.00
#
_symmetry.space_group_name_H-M   'P 1'
#
loop_
_entity.id
_entity.type
_entity.pdbx_description
1 polymer ?
#
loop_
_entity_poly.entity_id
_entity_poly.type
_entity_poly.pdbx_seq_one_letter_code
_entity_poly.pdbx_strand_id
1 'polypeptide(L)'
;MHGAHMGENMADLLHSTLEELEIEPKLLAITADNAANNESLMSELYFNLKEKLHGVGEKYAFRFQGVDSYIRCLAHVLNLIVSDILLTLKSGDHKTAVAACDLMQANKDIGLYSVLSRLRIMSLWITRTPQRKQQWKMIYQTNRLNDKFMEYDVDTRWNSKFRMIRDALLAKQQVKRWIDN
;
A
#
# COMPACT_ATOMS: atom_id res chain seq x y z
N MET A 1 16.83 3.23 17.64
CA MET A 1 16.75 3.50 16.18
C MET A 1 16.37 4.95 15.96
N HIS A 2 17.35 5.86 15.87
CA HIS A 2 17.15 7.27 15.53
C HIS A 2 18.13 7.61 14.41
N GLY A 3 17.60 7.98 13.25
CA GLY A 3 18.35 8.29 12.04
C GLY A 3 17.41 8.27 10.84
N ALA A 4 17.69 9.07 9.81
CA ALA A 4 16.97 8.95 8.54
C ALA A 4 17.07 7.49 8.05
N HIS A 5 15.99 6.97 7.46
CA HIS A 5 15.92 5.63 6.84
C HIS A 5 16.81 5.55 5.59
N MET A 6 18.09 5.90 5.73
CA MET A 6 19.10 5.80 4.69
C MET A 6 19.48 4.34 4.51
N GLY A 7 19.77 3.95 3.27
CA GLY A 7 20.17 2.58 2.93
C GLY A 7 21.34 2.09 3.78
N GLU A 8 22.26 2.99 4.12
CA GLU A 8 23.46 2.72 4.93
C GLU A 8 23.12 2.20 6.34
N ASN A 9 22.28 2.91 7.09
CA ASN A 9 21.86 2.48 8.43
C ASN A 9 21.19 1.10 8.43
N MET A 10 20.47 0.77 7.35
CA MET A 10 19.84 -0.53 7.19
C MET A 10 20.85 -1.62 6.82
N ALA A 11 21.88 -1.27 6.05
CA ALA A 11 22.98 -2.18 5.71
C ALA A 11 23.77 -2.58 6.96
N ASP A 12 24.08 -1.65 7.86
CA ASP A 12 24.77 -1.93 9.12
C ASP A 12 23.97 -2.90 10.00
N LEU A 13 22.68 -2.63 10.19
CA LEU A 13 21.80 -3.48 10.97
C LEU A 13 21.70 -4.90 10.37
N LEU A 14 21.57 -4.99 9.05
CA LEU A 14 21.49 -6.26 8.36
C LEU A 14 22.82 -7.02 8.44
N HIS A 15 23.95 -6.33 8.28
CA HIS A 15 25.28 -6.91 8.45
C HIS A 15 25.47 -7.50 9.86
N SER A 16 25.16 -6.76 10.93
CA SER A 16 25.22 -7.28 12.29
C SER A 16 24.31 -8.50 12.50
N THR A 17 23.13 -8.51 11.87
CA THR A 17 22.21 -9.65 11.94
C THR A 17 22.79 -10.88 11.21
N LEU A 18 23.42 -10.69 10.04
CA LEU A 18 24.05 -11.78 9.30
C LEU A 18 25.26 -12.36 10.05
N GLU A 19 26.02 -11.51 10.73
CA GLU A 19 27.14 -11.89 11.60
C GLU A 19 26.67 -12.69 12.82
N GLU A 20 25.66 -12.19 13.54
CA GLU A 20 25.06 -12.90 14.70
C GLU A 20 24.56 -14.31 14.31
N LEU A 21 24.05 -14.45 13.08
CA LEU A 21 23.56 -15.72 12.55
C LEU A 21 24.64 -16.57 11.86
N GLU A 22 25.88 -16.07 11.73
CA GLU A 22 26.99 -16.72 11.01
C GLU A 22 26.63 -17.16 9.57
N ILE A 23 25.84 -16.32 8.86
CA ILE A 23 25.36 -16.60 7.49
C ILE A 23 25.88 -15.63 6.44
N GLU A 24 26.78 -14.71 6.79
CA GLU A 24 27.40 -13.76 5.86
C GLU A 24 27.96 -14.44 4.59
N PRO A 25 28.73 -15.55 4.68
CA PRO A 25 29.27 -16.22 3.49
C PRO A 25 28.20 -16.97 2.68
N LYS A 26 27.02 -17.17 3.27
CA LYS A 26 25.88 -17.90 2.67
C LYS A 26 24.88 -16.96 2.02
N LEU A 27 25.01 -15.64 2.19
CA LEU A 27 24.15 -14.66 1.54
C LEU A 27 24.33 -14.76 0.02
N LEU A 28 23.23 -15.05 -0.68
CA LEU A 28 23.20 -15.13 -2.13
C LEU A 28 22.42 -13.96 -2.73
N ALA A 29 21.21 -13.72 -2.23
CA ALA A 29 20.32 -12.69 -2.74
C ALA A 29 19.40 -12.17 -1.65
N ILE A 30 18.91 -10.94 -1.81
CA ILE A 30 17.90 -10.33 -0.94
C ILE A 30 16.69 -9.97 -1.79
N THR A 31 15.50 -10.27 -1.29
CA THR A 31 14.24 -9.84 -1.90
C THR A 31 13.62 -8.73 -1.05
N ALA A 32 13.36 -7.58 -1.66
CA ALA A 32 12.79 -6.41 -0.99
C ALA A 32 11.83 -5.64 -1.93
N ASP A 33 11.06 -4.70 -1.38
CA ASP A 33 10.15 -3.86 -2.17
C ASP A 33 10.92 -2.88 -3.07
N ASN A 34 10.26 -2.29 -4.08
CA ASN A 34 10.98 -1.51 -5.10
C ASN A 34 11.37 -0.09 -4.66
N ALA A 35 11.59 0.13 -3.37
CA ALA A 35 11.96 1.43 -2.81
C ALA A 35 13.42 1.77 -3.15
N ALA A 36 13.68 3.04 -3.48
CA ALA A 36 15.01 3.50 -3.91
C ALA A 36 16.10 3.30 -2.83
N ASN A 37 15.74 3.40 -1.56
CA ASN A 37 16.67 3.17 -0.45
C ASN A 37 17.19 1.72 -0.37
N ASN A 38 16.48 0.75 -0.95
CA ASN A 38 16.96 -0.63 -1.01
C ASN A 38 18.15 -0.76 -1.96
N GLU A 39 18.24 0.03 -3.04
CA GLU A 39 19.42 -0.01 -3.92
C GLU A 39 20.68 0.45 -3.18
N SER A 40 20.56 1.53 -2.39
CA SER A 40 21.63 2.02 -1.53
C SER A 40 22.01 0.99 -0.45
N LEU A 41 21.01 0.34 0.19
CA LEU A 41 21.24 -0.74 1.16
C LEU A 41 22.06 -1.87 0.57
N MET A 42 21.70 -2.36 -0.62
CA MET A 42 22.37 -3.51 -1.25
C MET A 42 23.81 -3.17 -1.62
N SER A 43 24.05 -1.95 -2.09
CA SER A 43 25.38 -1.46 -2.43
C SER A 43 26.26 -1.39 -1.18
N GLU A 44 25.77 -0.75 -0.12
CA GLU A 44 26.52 -0.61 1.13
C GLU A 44 26.79 -1.96 1.80
N LEU A 45 25.78 -2.83 1.86
CA LEU A 45 25.94 -4.18 2.41
C LEU A 45 27.00 -4.99 1.63
N TYR A 46 27.06 -4.85 0.31
CA TYR A 46 28.09 -5.50 -0.49
C TYR A 46 29.49 -5.02 -0.12
N PHE A 47 29.70 -3.70 0.02
CA PHE A 47 30.99 -3.15 0.43
C PHE A 47 31.39 -3.66 1.82
N ASN A 48 30.48 -3.60 2.78
CA ASN A 48 30.70 -4.07 4.15
C ASN A 48 31.10 -5.55 4.22
N LEU A 49 30.35 -6.42 3.53
CA LEU A 49 30.63 -7.86 3.51
C LEU A 49 31.90 -8.18 2.74
N LYS A 50 32.15 -7.47 1.64
CA LYS A 50 33.36 -7.67 0.83
C LYS A 50 34.61 -7.30 1.62
N GLU A 51 34.65 -6.13 2.26
CA GLU A 51 35.76 -5.69 3.12
C GLU A 51 36.04 -6.70 4.23
N LYS A 52 35.00 -7.22 4.89
CA LYS A 52 35.15 -8.19 5.99
C LYS A 52 35.61 -9.57 5.52
N LEU A 53 35.11 -10.04 4.37
CA LEU A 53 35.39 -11.38 3.86
C LEU A 53 36.66 -11.43 2.99
N HIS A 54 37.23 -10.28 2.63
CA HIS A 54 38.55 -10.19 1.99
C HIS A 54 39.62 -10.81 2.91
N GLY A 55 40.14 -11.99 2.52
CA GLY A 55 41.22 -12.69 3.23
C GLY A 55 40.82 -14.03 3.86
N VAL A 56 39.51 -14.36 3.89
CA VAL A 56 39.04 -15.70 4.26
C VAL A 56 39.24 -16.58 3.02
N GLY A 57 40.29 -17.41 3.00
CA GLY A 57 40.71 -18.20 1.84
C GLY A 57 39.58 -18.95 1.11
N GLU A 58 39.83 -19.36 -0.14
CA GLU A 58 38.95 -19.88 -1.22
C GLU A 58 37.83 -20.89 -0.87
N LYS A 59 37.70 -21.30 0.39
CA LYS A 59 36.75 -22.30 0.86
C LYS A 59 35.28 -21.85 0.81
N TYR A 60 35.01 -20.54 0.87
CA TYR A 60 33.66 -19.99 0.71
C TYR A 60 33.69 -18.71 -0.14
N ALA A 61 33.48 -18.86 -1.44
CA ALA A 61 33.32 -17.69 -2.31
C ALA A 61 32.05 -16.92 -1.90
N PHE A 62 32.23 -15.73 -1.34
CA PHE A 62 31.17 -14.75 -1.12
C PHE A 62 30.41 -14.51 -2.44
N ARG A 63 29.09 -14.78 -2.44
CA ARG A 63 28.28 -14.81 -3.67
C ARG A 63 27.41 -13.58 -3.87
N PHE A 64 27.05 -12.88 -2.81
CA PHE A 64 26.25 -11.66 -2.91
C PHE A 64 27.01 -10.59 -3.70
N GLN A 65 26.39 -10.06 -4.75
CA GLN A 65 26.95 -9.05 -5.66
C GLN A 65 26.24 -7.70 -5.53
N GLY A 66 25.74 -7.37 -4.33
CA GLY A 66 25.03 -6.11 -4.09
C GLY A 66 23.75 -6.03 -4.91
N VAL A 67 23.62 -4.98 -5.72
CA VAL A 67 22.43 -4.72 -6.54
C VAL A 67 22.15 -5.85 -7.55
N ASP A 68 23.17 -6.55 -8.04
CA ASP A 68 22.99 -7.68 -8.96
C ASP A 68 22.39 -8.92 -8.26
N SER A 69 22.41 -8.94 -6.92
CA SER A 69 21.81 -9.96 -6.07
C SER A 69 20.51 -9.49 -5.40
N TYR A 70 19.95 -8.37 -5.87
CA TYR A 70 18.72 -7.81 -5.37
C TYR A 70 17.53 -8.18 -6.26
N ILE A 71 16.61 -8.97 -5.69
CA ILE A 71 15.36 -9.36 -6.32
C ILE A 71 14.27 -8.36 -5.91
N ARG A 72 13.81 -7.55 -6.85
CA ARG A 72 12.71 -6.60 -6.64
C ARG A 72 11.39 -7.35 -6.46
N CYS A 73 10.57 -6.89 -5.52
CA CYS A 73 9.26 -7.49 -5.24
C CYS A 73 8.27 -7.28 -6.40
N LEU A 74 7.87 -8.38 -7.06
CA LEU A 74 6.87 -8.36 -8.14
C LEU A 74 5.53 -7.77 -7.68
N ALA A 75 5.10 -8.05 -6.44
CA ALA A 75 3.85 -7.52 -5.91
C ALA A 75 3.87 -5.98 -5.81
N HIS A 76 5.03 -5.40 -5.48
CA HIS A 76 5.20 -3.95 -5.48
C HIS A 76 5.13 -3.38 -6.90
N VAL A 77 5.79 -4.01 -7.88
CA VAL A 77 5.73 -3.60 -9.30
C VAL A 77 4.30 -3.62 -9.82
N LEU A 78 3.55 -4.69 -9.53
CA LEU A 78 2.12 -4.77 -9.89
C LEU A 78 1.30 -3.65 -9.23
N ASN A 79 1.57 -3.33 -7.96
CA ASN A 79 0.90 -2.24 -7.28
C ASN A 79 1.21 -0.87 -7.93
N LEU A 80 2.44 -0.63 -8.41
CA LEU A 80 2.80 0.58 -9.14
C LEU A 80 2.03 0.69 -10.47
N ILE A 81 1.98 -0.39 -11.25
CA ILE A 81 1.23 -0.44 -12.51
C ILE A 81 -0.26 -0.16 -12.26
N VAL A 82 -0.86 -0.82 -11.26
CA VAL A 82 -2.27 -0.62 -10.91
C VAL A 82 -2.53 0.81 -10.44
N SER A 83 -1.62 1.39 -9.67
CA SER A 83 -1.72 2.78 -9.20
C SER A 83 -1.73 3.76 -10.38
N ASP A 84 -0.87 3.56 -11.38
CA ASP A 84 -0.81 4.40 -12.58
C ASP A 84 -2.10 4.32 -13.42
N ILE A 85 -2.65 3.12 -13.60
CA ILE A 85 -3.94 2.91 -14.26
C ILE A 85 -5.05 3.67 -13.50
N LEU A 86 -5.08 3.58 -12.18
CA LEU A 86 -6.12 4.22 -11.35
C LEU A 86 -6.00 5.75 -11.34
N LEU A 87 -4.78 6.28 -11.41
CA LEU A 87 -4.53 7.72 -11.60
C LEU A 87 -5.11 8.19 -12.94
N THR A 88 -4.89 7.43 -14.00
CA THR A 88 -5.47 7.70 -15.33
C THR A 88 -7.01 7.68 -15.30
N LEU A 89 -7.60 6.76 -14.53
CA LEU A 89 -9.04 6.69 -14.29
C LEU A 89 -9.57 7.76 -13.32
N LYS A 90 -8.69 8.64 -12.84
CA LYS A 90 -8.98 9.72 -11.87
C LYS A 90 -9.70 9.16 -10.65
N SER A 91 -9.18 8.10 -10.02
CA SER A 91 -9.83 7.43 -8.87
C SER A 91 -9.92 8.28 -7.60
N GLY A 92 -9.22 9.42 -7.57
CA GLY A 92 -9.08 10.24 -6.38
C GLY A 92 -8.13 9.64 -5.34
N ASP A 93 -7.94 10.39 -4.26
CA ASP A 93 -7.12 10.06 -3.10
C ASP A 93 -7.88 10.34 -1.80
N HIS A 94 -7.29 10.01 -0.65
CA HIS A 94 -7.94 10.25 0.64
C HIS A 94 -8.22 11.74 0.88
N LYS A 95 -7.28 12.61 0.51
CA LYS A 95 -7.34 14.05 0.76
C LYS A 95 -8.50 14.71 0.01
N THR A 96 -8.64 14.39 -1.27
CA THR A 96 -9.72 14.87 -2.14
C THR A 96 -11.07 14.33 -1.68
N ALA A 97 -11.15 13.07 -1.26
CA ALA A 97 -12.37 12.50 -0.70
C ALA A 97 -12.80 13.21 0.61
N VAL A 98 -11.82 13.52 1.47
CA VAL A 98 -12.07 14.26 2.72
C VAL A 98 -12.62 15.66 2.42
N ALA A 99 -11.96 16.41 1.54
CA ALA A 99 -12.39 17.74 1.16
C ALA A 99 -13.81 17.76 0.55
N ALA A 100 -14.13 16.78 -0.31
CA ALA A 100 -15.46 16.64 -0.88
C ALA A 100 -16.51 16.40 0.22
N CYS A 101 -16.25 15.49 1.15
CA CYS A 101 -17.17 15.27 2.26
C CYS A 101 -17.33 16.51 3.17
N ASP A 102 -16.28 17.30 3.39
CA ASP A 102 -16.37 18.53 4.18
C ASP A 102 -17.25 19.58 3.49
N LEU A 103 -17.11 19.72 2.16
CA LEU A 103 -17.98 20.55 1.34
C LEU A 103 -19.44 20.08 1.39
N MET A 104 -19.69 18.76 1.28
CA MET A 104 -21.04 18.20 1.43
C MET A 104 -21.65 18.51 2.80
N GLN A 105 -20.84 18.44 3.86
CA GLN A 105 -21.30 18.75 5.21
C GLN A 105 -21.64 20.24 5.39
N ALA A 106 -20.94 21.12 4.67
CA ALA A 106 -21.24 22.54 4.60
C ALA A 106 -22.34 22.89 3.59
N ASN A 107 -23.02 21.89 3.01
CA ASN A 107 -24.03 22.04 1.97
C ASN A 107 -23.54 22.83 0.73
N LYS A 108 -22.27 22.64 0.37
CA LYS A 108 -21.62 23.26 -0.79
C LYS A 108 -21.51 22.25 -1.93
N ASP A 109 -21.49 22.76 -3.17
CA ASP A 109 -21.19 21.94 -4.34
C ASP A 109 -19.78 21.35 -4.24
N ILE A 110 -19.66 20.07 -4.60
CA ILE A 110 -18.39 19.34 -4.61
C ILE A 110 -17.76 19.31 -6.01
N GLY A 111 -18.50 19.70 -7.05
CA GLY A 111 -18.04 19.68 -8.42
C GLY A 111 -18.02 18.28 -9.06
N LEU A 112 -17.32 18.16 -10.19
CA LEU A 112 -17.33 16.94 -11.02
C LEU A 112 -16.25 15.95 -10.57
N TYR A 113 -16.68 14.72 -10.28
CA TYR A 113 -15.80 13.61 -9.95
C TYR A 113 -16.04 12.41 -10.87
N SER A 114 -14.98 11.63 -11.12
CA SER A 114 -15.10 10.33 -11.78
C SER A 114 -15.99 9.38 -10.98
N VAL A 115 -16.47 8.31 -11.62
CA VAL A 115 -17.28 7.28 -10.93
C VAL A 115 -16.52 6.67 -9.75
N LEU A 116 -15.22 6.41 -9.91
CA LEU A 116 -14.38 5.83 -8.86
C LEU A 116 -14.20 6.80 -7.69
N SER A 117 -13.95 8.08 -7.96
CA SER A 117 -13.84 9.11 -6.92
C SER A 117 -15.16 9.28 -6.17
N ARG A 118 -16.29 9.29 -6.88
CA ARG A 118 -17.62 9.36 -6.23
C ARG A 118 -17.87 8.17 -5.33
N LEU A 119 -17.47 6.97 -5.75
CA LEU A 119 -17.60 5.77 -4.94
C LEU A 119 -16.76 5.88 -3.65
N ARG A 120 -15.53 6.39 -3.77
CA ARG A 120 -14.65 6.64 -2.63
C ARG A 120 -15.22 7.66 -1.66
N ILE A 121 -15.70 8.80 -2.16
CA ILE A 121 -16.36 9.85 -1.38
C ILE A 121 -17.57 9.27 -0.64
N MET A 122 -18.42 8.50 -1.33
CA MET A 122 -19.60 7.91 -0.73
C MET A 122 -19.26 6.90 0.38
N SER A 123 -18.27 6.03 0.17
CA SER A 123 -17.80 5.09 1.20
C SER A 123 -17.32 5.83 2.45
N LEU A 124 -16.56 6.92 2.28
CA LEU A 124 -16.12 7.76 3.39
C LEU A 124 -17.30 8.48 4.06
N TRP A 125 -18.21 9.05 3.28
CA TRP A 125 -19.36 9.81 3.75
C TRP A 125 -20.28 8.98 4.67
N ILE A 126 -20.56 7.74 4.25
CA ILE A 126 -21.37 6.78 5.03
C ILE A 126 -20.68 6.47 6.35
N THR A 127 -19.36 6.30 6.34
CA THR A 127 -18.59 5.84 7.50
C THR A 127 -18.22 6.96 8.48
N ARG A 128 -18.38 8.24 8.10
CA ARG A 128 -18.05 9.40 8.92
C ARG A 128 -18.95 9.62 10.14
N THR A 129 -20.22 9.20 10.12
CA THR A 129 -21.13 9.41 11.27
C THR A 129 -21.89 8.15 11.66
N PRO A 130 -22.18 7.93 12.97
CA PRO A 130 -22.99 6.81 13.42
C PRO A 130 -24.39 6.78 12.77
N GLN A 131 -25.00 7.96 12.58
CA GLN A 131 -26.32 8.09 11.98
C GLN A 131 -26.35 7.56 10.55
N ARG A 132 -25.33 7.89 9.73
CA ARG A 132 -25.23 7.41 8.34
C ARG A 132 -24.93 5.93 8.26
N LYS A 133 -24.07 5.41 9.16
CA LYS A 133 -23.87 3.96 9.29
C LYS A 133 -25.18 3.25 9.62
N GLN A 134 -26.01 3.83 10.48
CA GLN A 134 -27.31 3.26 10.83
C GLN A 134 -28.31 3.35 9.67
N GLN A 135 -28.36 4.47 8.95
CA GLN A 135 -29.17 4.61 7.72
C GLN A 135 -28.79 3.55 6.68
N TRP A 136 -27.48 3.37 6.45
CA TRP A 136 -26.97 2.32 5.57
C TRP A 136 -27.37 0.91 6.06
N LYS A 137 -27.33 0.65 7.38
CA LYS A 137 -27.84 -0.60 7.98
C LYS A 137 -29.32 -0.85 7.73
N MET A 138 -30.16 0.19 7.86
CA MET A 138 -31.59 0.07 7.62
C MET A 138 -31.90 -0.30 6.16
N ILE A 139 -31.11 0.19 5.20
CA ILE A 139 -31.24 -0.21 3.80
C ILE A 139 -31.04 -1.72 3.63
N TYR A 140 -30.16 -2.37 4.40
CA TYR A 140 -30.02 -3.83 4.35
C TYR A 140 -31.22 -4.55 4.94
N GLN A 141 -31.62 -4.16 6.15
CA GLN A 141 -32.66 -4.85 6.93
C GLN A 141 -34.00 -4.82 6.21
N THR A 142 -34.40 -3.66 5.69
CA THR A 142 -35.68 -3.49 4.99
C THR A 142 -35.73 -4.24 3.66
N ASN A 143 -34.57 -4.55 3.07
CA ASN A 143 -34.49 -5.13 1.72
C ASN A 143 -33.94 -6.55 1.67
N ARG A 144 -33.71 -7.18 2.83
CA ARG A 144 -33.16 -8.54 2.96
C ARG A 144 -31.83 -8.72 2.20
N LEU A 145 -30.98 -7.70 2.26
CA LEU A 145 -29.67 -7.68 1.60
C LEU A 145 -28.54 -7.98 2.61
N ASN A 146 -27.37 -8.42 2.13
CA ASN A 146 -26.20 -8.74 2.98
C ASN A 146 -25.64 -7.47 3.65
N ASP A 147 -25.53 -7.45 4.99
CA ASP A 147 -25.10 -6.32 5.87
C ASP A 147 -23.60 -5.95 5.77
N LYS A 148 -22.93 -6.31 4.67
CA LYS A 148 -21.51 -6.00 4.49
C LYS A 148 -21.33 -4.56 4.00
N PHE A 149 -20.74 -3.71 4.85
CA PHE A 149 -20.27 -2.38 4.47
C PHE A 149 -19.26 -2.42 3.34
N MET A 150 -19.31 -1.41 2.45
CA MET A 150 -18.24 -1.17 1.49
C MET A 150 -16.97 -0.75 2.24
N GLU A 151 -15.88 -1.48 2.03
CA GLU A 151 -14.59 -1.11 2.60
C GLU A 151 -14.13 0.24 2.03
N TYR A 152 -13.57 1.09 2.88
CA TYR A 152 -13.01 2.36 2.44
C TYR A 152 -11.62 2.16 1.81
N ASP A 153 -11.39 2.87 0.71
CA ASP A 153 -10.11 2.93 0.02
C ASP A 153 -9.07 3.72 0.84
N VAL A 154 -8.03 3.01 1.30
CA VAL A 154 -6.88 3.55 2.03
C VAL A 154 -5.67 3.49 1.12
N ASP A 155 -5.04 4.65 0.88
CA ASP A 155 -3.99 4.81 -0.14
C ASP A 155 -2.77 3.92 0.10
N THR A 156 -2.41 3.67 1.35
CA THR A 156 -1.24 2.86 1.72
C THR A 156 -1.51 1.34 1.72
N ARG A 157 -2.75 0.90 1.51
CA ARG A 157 -3.13 -0.52 1.56
C ARG A 157 -3.47 -1.02 0.16
N TRP A 158 -2.52 -1.67 -0.51
CA TRP A 158 -2.53 -2.00 -1.97
C TRP A 158 -3.84 -2.59 -2.53
N ASN A 159 -4.62 -3.32 -1.73
CA ASN A 159 -5.86 -3.97 -2.18
C ASN A 159 -7.16 -3.26 -1.72
N SER A 160 -7.09 -2.11 -1.06
CA SER A 160 -8.26 -1.40 -0.52
C SER A 160 -9.21 -0.92 -1.62
N LYS A 161 -8.70 -0.34 -2.72
CA LYS A 161 -9.47 0.06 -3.91
C LYS A 161 -10.24 -1.09 -4.52
N PHE A 162 -9.56 -2.21 -4.77
CA PHE A 162 -10.20 -3.40 -5.31
C PHE A 162 -11.36 -3.88 -4.42
N ARG A 163 -11.14 -3.92 -3.09
CA ARG A 163 -12.18 -4.34 -2.15
C ARG A 163 -13.35 -3.36 -2.12
N MET A 164 -13.10 -2.05 -2.14
CA MET A 164 -14.15 -1.03 -2.25
C MET A 164 -15.00 -1.23 -3.52
N ILE A 165 -14.36 -1.37 -4.68
CA ILE A 165 -15.04 -1.55 -5.97
C ILE A 165 -15.85 -2.86 -5.98
N ARG A 166 -15.22 -3.96 -5.55
CA ARG A 166 -15.89 -5.27 -5.46
C ARG A 166 -17.10 -5.21 -4.54
N ASP A 167 -16.93 -4.62 -3.36
CA ASP A 167 -18.00 -4.53 -2.36
C ASP A 167 -19.14 -3.63 -2.87
N ALA A 168 -18.82 -2.54 -3.58
CA ALA A 168 -19.82 -1.68 -4.23
C ALA A 168 -20.59 -2.40 -5.35
N LEU A 169 -19.92 -3.23 -6.15
CA LEU A 169 -20.57 -4.05 -7.20
C LEU A 169 -21.51 -5.09 -6.58
N LEU A 170 -21.07 -5.75 -5.51
CA LEU A 170 -21.92 -6.69 -4.75
C LEU A 170 -23.08 -5.95 -4.05
N ALA A 171 -22.87 -4.70 -3.66
CA ALA A 171 -23.86 -3.85 -3.02
C ALA A 171 -24.60 -2.92 -3.99
N LYS A 172 -24.66 -3.24 -5.29
CA LYS A 172 -25.20 -2.33 -6.33
C LYS A 172 -26.62 -1.84 -6.03
N GLN A 173 -27.50 -2.71 -5.55
CA GLN A 173 -28.88 -2.33 -5.20
C GLN A 173 -28.92 -1.38 -3.99
N GLN A 174 -28.04 -1.60 -3.02
CA GLN A 174 -27.90 -0.79 -1.81
C GLN A 174 -27.37 0.59 -2.15
N VAL A 175 -26.33 0.65 -2.97
CA VAL A 175 -25.77 1.91 -3.48
C VAL A 175 -26.84 2.73 -4.19
N LYS A 176 -27.64 2.10 -5.07
CA LYS A 176 -28.75 2.79 -5.74
C LYS A 176 -29.74 3.37 -4.74
N ARG A 177 -30.22 2.55 -3.79
CA ARG A 177 -31.17 3.00 -2.76
C ARG A 177 -30.63 4.07 -1.83
N TRP A 178 -29.32 4.06 -1.55
CA TRP A 178 -28.68 5.10 -0.76
C TRP A 178 -28.66 6.45 -1.48
N ILE A 179 -28.45 6.44 -2.80
CA ILE A 179 -28.45 7.65 -3.62
C ILE A 179 -29.86 8.21 -3.79
N ASP A 180 -30.87 7.33 -3.87
CA ASP A 180 -32.28 7.71 -4.07
C ASP A 180 -32.98 8.18 -2.77
N ASN A 181 -32.35 8.01 -1.58
CA ASN A 181 -32.86 8.48 -0.27
C ASN A 181 -32.36 9.89 0.06
#